data_AF-A0AAV5XSP5-F1
#
_entry.id   AF-A0AAV5XSP5-F1
#
_cell.length_a   1.000
_cell.length_b   1.000
_cell.length_c   1.000
_cell.angle_alpha   90.00
_cell.angle_beta   90.00
_cell.angle_gamma   90.00
#
_symmetry.space_group_name_H-M   'P 1'
#
loop_
_entity.id
_entity.type
_entity.pdbx_description
1 polymer ?
#
loop_
_entity_poly.entity_id
_entity_poly.type
_entity_poly.pdbx_seq_one_letter_code
_entity_poly.pdbx_strand_id
1 'polypeptide(L)' 'MTVRLYAERKQWPLDRIEVRLRRDAGAGKIAAIALELVLGGGLSDEQRARLSEIAGRCPIHRTLMEGVQITHA' A
#
# COMPACT_ATOMS: atom_id res chain seq x y z
N MET A 1 -6.60 1.58 6.77
CA MET A 1 -7.46 2.70 7.21
C MET A 1 -6.70 4.04 7.36
N THR A 2 -5.41 4.05 7.72
CA THR A 2 -4.66 5.29 7.99
C THR A 2 -4.41 6.18 6.77
N VAL A 3 -4.24 5.60 5.58
CA VAL A 3 -3.92 6.34 4.34
C VAL A 3 -5.09 7.21 3.87
N ARG A 4 -6.31 6.64 3.80
CA ARG A 4 -7.52 7.41 3.41
C ARG A 4 -7.80 8.54 4.38
N LEU A 5 -7.78 8.25 5.69
CA LEU A 5 -8.00 9.25 6.74
C LEU A 5 -6.98 10.40 6.66
N TYR A 6 -5.71 10.09 6.36
CA TYR A 6 -4.68 11.10 6.20
C TYR A 6 -4.93 11.98 4.97
N ALA A 7 -5.26 11.38 3.82
CA ALA A 7 -5.58 12.10 2.60
C ALA A 7 -6.80 13.01 2.79
N GLU A 8 -7.86 12.52 3.44
CA GLU A 8 -9.07 13.30 3.75
C GLU A 8 -8.75 14.49 4.65
N ARG A 9 -7.98 14.30 5.73
CA ARG A 9 -7.55 15.38 6.64
C ARG A 9 -6.69 16.45 5.95
N LYS A 10 -5.96 16.06 4.90
CA LYS A 10 -5.14 16.96 4.09
C LYS A 10 -5.89 17.50 2.86
N GLN A 11 -7.14 17.09 2.66
CA GLN A 11 -7.96 17.42 1.49
C GLN A 11 -7.26 17.06 0.17
N TRP A 12 -6.54 15.93 0.16
CA TRP A 12 -5.87 15.44 -1.04
C TRP A 12 -6.85 14.66 -1.95
N PRO A 13 -6.70 14.77 -3.28
CA PRO A 13 -7.59 14.13 -4.25
C PRO A 13 -7.27 12.63 -4.40
N LEU A 14 -7.48 11.87 -3.32
CA LEU A 14 -7.35 10.42 -3.31
C LEU A 14 -8.73 9.78 -3.49
N ASP A 15 -9.00 9.35 -4.72
CA ASP A 15 -10.33 8.91 -5.14
C ASP A 15 -10.48 7.40 -4.95
N ARG A 16 -9.39 6.66 -5.15
CA ARG A 16 -9.35 5.20 -5.09
C ARG A 16 -8.12 4.71 -4.34
N ILE A 17 -8.32 3.70 -3.50
CA ILE A 17 -7.25 2.89 -2.92
C ILE A 17 -7.56 1.44 -3.26
N GLU A 18 -6.60 0.73 -3.82
CA GLU A 18 -6.69 -0.71 -4.10
C GLU A 18 -5.49 -1.42 -3.47
N VAL A 19 -5.76 -2.55 -2.82
CA VAL A 19 -4.72 -3.40 -2.22
C VAL A 19 -4.79 -4.75 -2.92
N ARG A 20 -3.71 -5.14 -3.57
CA ARG A 20 -3.57 -6.44 -4.22
C ARG A 20 -2.65 -7.30 -3.40
N LEU A 21 -3.11 -8.51 -3.10
CA LEU A 21 -2.31 -9.52 -2.42
C LEU A 21 -1.99 -10.62 -3.41
N ARG A 22 -0.71 -10.93 -3.57
CA ARG A 22 -0.25 -12.08 -4.37
C ARG A 22 0.48 -13.03 -3.43
N ARG A 23 -0.01 -14.26 -3.35
CA ARG A 23 0.69 -15.35 -2.67
C ARG A 23 1.66 -15.98 -3.66
N ASP A 24 2.92 -16.08 -3.28
CA ASP A 24 3.86 -16.94 -4.00
C ASP A 24 3.80 -18.36 -3.41
N ALA A 25 3.48 -19.34 -4.25
CA ALA A 25 3.32 -20.74 -3.85
C ALA A 25 4.64 -21.48 -4.09
N GLY A 26 5.67 -21.14 -3.30
CA GLY A 26 6.89 -21.94 -3.20
C GLY A 26 6.62 -23.24 -2.44
N ALA A 27 7.14 -24.36 -2.95
CA ALA A 27 6.92 -25.73 -2.48
C ALA A 27 6.73 -25.88 -0.95
N GLY A 28 5.49 -26.06 -0.51
CA GLY A 28 5.15 -26.66 0.80
C GLY A 28 5.08 -25.75 2.03
N LYS A 29 5.50 -24.47 1.96
CA LYS A 29 5.30 -23.47 3.02
C LYS A 29 4.92 -22.13 2.39
N ILE A 30 4.07 -21.35 3.05
CA ILE A 30 3.73 -19.98 2.58
C ILE A 30 5.05 -19.20 2.55
N ALA A 31 5.63 -19.01 1.36
CA ALA A 31 6.99 -18.50 1.21
C ALA A 31 7.05 -16.98 1.09
N ALA A 32 6.00 -16.32 0.56
CA ALA A 32 5.87 -14.87 0.58
C ALA A 32 4.44 -14.43 0.26
N ILE A 33 4.01 -13.31 0.83
CA ILE A 33 2.82 -12.58 0.43
C ILE A 33 3.29 -11.22 -0.07
N ALA A 34 3.22 -10.99 -1.38
CA ALA A 34 3.43 -9.67 -1.96
C ALA A 34 2.16 -8.84 -1.81
N LEU A 35 2.32 -7.58 -1.41
CA LEU A 35 1.25 -6.60 -1.27
C LEU A 35 1.55 -5.43 -2.21
N GLU A 36 0.65 -5.15 -3.14
CA GLU A 36 0.72 -3.97 -4.00
C GLU A 36 -0.37 -2.98 -3.57
N LEU A 37 0.01 -1.72 -3.36
CA LEU A 37 -0.89 -0.62 -3.02
C LEU A 37 -1.02 0.33 -4.20
N VAL A 38 -2.21 0.44 -4.76
CA VAL A 38 -2.51 1.37 -5.86
C VAL A 38 -3.28 2.55 -5.30
N LEU A 39 -2.76 3.76 -5.55
CA LEU A 39 -3.35 5.03 -5.15
C LEU A 39 -3.84 5.76 -6.41
N GLY A 40 -5.15 5.88 -6.56
CA GLY A 40 -5.79 6.55 -7.69
C GLY A 40 -6.32 7.93 -7.32
N GLY A 41 -6.17 8.87 -8.26
CA GLY A 41 -6.64 10.25 -8.16
C GLY A 41 -5.58 11.27 -8.59
N GLY A 42 -5.91 12.56 -8.50
CA GLY A 42 -5.07 13.69 -8.93
C GLY A 42 -3.89 14.01 -8.00
N LEU A 43 -3.23 12.99 -7.45
CA LEU A 43 -2.17 13.15 -6.46
C LEU A 43 -0.85 13.56 -7.12
N SER A 44 -0.18 14.55 -6.54
CA SER A 44 1.22 14.86 -6.89
C SER A 44 2.16 13.75 -6.42
N ASP A 45 3.36 13.70 -7.00
CA ASP A 45 4.37 12.70 -6.63
C ASP A 45 4.75 12.79 -5.15
N GLU A 46 4.82 14.01 -4.59
CA GLU A 46 5.07 14.22 -3.17
C GLU A 46 3.95 13.66 -2.28
N GLN A 47 2.69 13.85 -2.70
CA GLN A 47 1.54 13.29 -1.99
C GLN A 47 1.54 11.76 -2.05
N ARG A 48 1.85 11.19 -3.22
CA ARG A 48 1.99 9.73 -3.40
C ARG A 48 3.09 9.15 -2.51
N ALA A 49 4.26 9.79 -2.47
CA ALA A 49 5.37 9.38 -1.62
C ALA A 49 4.98 9.38 -0.13
N ARG A 50 4.31 10.45 0.31
CA ARG A 50 3.88 10.58 1.71
C ARG A 50 2.83 9.54 2.10
N LEU A 51 1.85 9.29 1.24
CA LEU A 51 0.84 8.25 1.48
C LEU A 51 1.46 6.85 1.55
N SER A 52 2.49 6.59 0.73
CA SER A 52 3.23 5.33 0.71
C SER A 52 4.00 5.09 2.02
N GLU A 53 4.64 6.13 2.56
CA GLU A 53 5.31 6.05 3.88
C GLU A 53 4.32 5.71 5.00
N ILE A 54 3.13 6.33 4.98
CA ILE A 54 2.06 6.06 5.94
C ILE A 54 1.53 4.63 5.79
N ALA A 55 1.47 4.11 4.56
CA ALA A 55 1.06 2.73 4.31
C ALA A 55 2.08 1.70 4.84
N GLY A 56 3.38 1.99 4.76
CA GLY A 56 4.44 1.20 5.42
C GLY A 56 4.31 1.17 6.96
N ARG A 57 3.61 2.18 7.49
CA ARG A 57 3.05 2.32 8.85
C ARG A 57 2.25 1.14 9.40
N CYS A 58 1.58 0.42 8.50
CA CYS A 58 0.40 -0.37 8.86
C CYS A 58 0.78 -1.69 9.54
N PRO A 59 0.24 -2.03 10.72
CA PRO A 59 0.62 -3.24 11.46
C PRO A 59 0.34 -4.53 10.68
N ILE A 60 -0.72 -4.58 9.86
CA ILE A 60 -1.00 -5.72 8.96
C ILE A 60 0.10 -5.89 7.91
N HIS A 61 0.69 -4.78 7.47
CA HIS A 61 1.77 -4.78 6.51
C HIS A 61 3.02 -5.41 7.17
N ARG A 62 3.34 -5.09 8.44
CA ARG A 62 4.40 -5.78 9.19
C ARG A 62 4.15 -7.27 9.38
N THR A 63 2.92 -7.68 9.65
CA THR A 63 2.57 -9.10 9.82
C THR A 63 2.67 -9.89 8.52
N LEU A 64 2.57 -9.22 7.36
CA LEU A 64 2.63 -9.83 6.03
C LEU A 64 3.98 -9.62 5.30
N MET A 65 4.85 -8.72 5.80
CA MET A 65 6.10 -8.29 5.15
C MET A 65 7.32 -9.12 5.55
N GLU A 66 7.50 -10.25 4.88
CA GLU A 66 8.86 -10.69 4.50
C GLU A 66 9.21 -10.29 3.05
N GLY A 67 8.33 -9.62 2.28
CA GLY A 67 8.69 -9.15 0.93
C GLY A 67 7.65 -8.31 0.20
N VAL A 68 7.62 -6.99 0.44
CA VAL A 68 6.72 -6.07 -0.29
C VAL A 68 7.47 -5.08 -1.17
N GLN A 69 6.98 -4.91 -2.39
CA GLN A 69 7.35 -3.90 -3.38
C GLN A 69 6.16 -2.96 -3.58
N ILE A 70 6.35 -1.64 -3.41
CA ILE A 70 5.33 -0.63 -3.71
C ILE A 70 5.53 -0.15 -5.14
N THR A 71 4.58 -0.46 -6.02
CA THR A 71 4.57 -0.02 -7.42
C THR A 71 3.58 1.11 -7.62
N HIS A 72 3.98 2.12 -8.38
CA HIS A 72 3.13 3.24 -8.78
C HIS A 72 2.67 3.00 -10.22
N ALA A 73 1.36 3.04 -10.43
CA ALA A 73 0.73 3.10 -11.76
C ALA A 73 0.00 4.45 -11.93
#